data_AF-A0A915Q6P4-F1
#
_entry.id   AF-A0A915Q6P4-F1
#
_cell.length_a   1.000
_cell.length_b   1.000
_cell.length_c   1.000
_cell.angle_alpha   90.00
_cell.angle_beta   90.00
_cell.angle_gamma   90.00
#
_symmetry.space_group_name_H-M   'P 1'
#
loop_
_entity.id
_entity.type
_entity.pdbx_description
1 polymer ?
#
loop_
_entity_poly.entity_id
_entity_poly.type
_entity_poly.pdbx_seq_one_letter_code
_entity_poly.pdbx_strand_id
1 'polypeptide(L)'
;MPGKKKHGSYDIISEDLYDCRIPLHNELAYQHGIHFDAKYVGSMEIPRPGSRIEIVAAMRRVRYEFKARGIKKRPVDITVSIDEKSKGCNLGREQTFGDVPSHS
;
A
#
# COMPACT_ATOMS: atom_id res chain seq x y z
N MET A 1 37.26 7.77 -7.35
CA MET A 1 36.61 6.53 -6.86
C MET A 1 35.11 6.80 -6.74
N PRO A 2 34.22 6.02 -7.38
CA PRO A 2 32.79 6.33 -7.37
C PRO A 2 32.22 6.15 -5.96
N GLY A 3 31.51 7.17 -5.48
CA GLY A 3 30.94 7.22 -4.14
C GLY A 3 29.95 6.07 -3.90
N LYS A 4 30.12 5.39 -2.76
CA LYS A 4 29.20 4.33 -2.33
C LYS A 4 27.80 4.91 -2.17
N LYS A 5 26.91 4.60 -3.11
CA LYS A 5 25.48 4.81 -2.97
C LYS A 5 25.06 4.01 -1.74
N LYS A 6 24.63 4.69 -0.66
CA LYS A 6 23.92 4.04 0.44
C LYS A 6 22.62 3.53 -0.14
N HIS A 7 22.62 2.30 -0.66
CA HIS A 7 21.40 1.57 -0.93
C HIS A 7 20.66 1.51 0.40
N GLY A 8 19.64 2.36 0.53
CA GLY A 8 18.72 2.30 1.66
C GLY A 8 18.20 0.88 1.78
N SER A 9 17.89 0.48 3.00
CA SER A 9 17.42 -0.83 3.47
C SER A 9 16.15 -1.35 2.75
N TYR A 10 16.24 -1.49 1.43
CA TYR A 10 15.22 -1.99 0.52
C TYR A 10 15.75 -3.16 -0.32
N ASP A 11 17.06 -3.44 -0.27
CA ASP A 11 17.73 -4.50 -1.05
C ASP A 11 18.03 -5.78 -0.27
N ILE A 12 17.52 -5.91 0.96
CA ILE A 12 17.59 -7.18 1.68
C ILE A 12 16.23 -7.40 2.31
N ILE A 13 15.31 -7.95 1.51
CA ILE A 13 14.28 -8.79 2.09
C ILE A 13 15.06 -10.03 2.49
N SER A 14 15.59 -10.03 3.71
CA SER A 14 16.19 -11.20 4.32
C SER A 14 15.10 -12.26 4.33
N GLU A 15 15.22 -13.21 3.42
CA GLU A 15 14.36 -14.38 3.31
C GLU A 15 14.31 -15.07 4.68
N ASP A 16 13.08 -15.37 5.13
CA ASP A 16 12.76 -16.42 6.08
C ASP A 16 13.08 -16.25 7.58
N LEU A 17 12.85 -15.08 8.18
CA LEU A 17 12.63 -15.04 9.65
C LEU A 17 11.17 -15.28 10.06
N TYR A 18 10.24 -15.21 9.12
CA TYR A 18 8.85 -15.60 9.29
C TYR A 18 8.39 -16.28 8.00
N ASP A 19 8.01 -17.56 8.08
CA ASP A 19 7.35 -18.24 6.96
C ASP A 19 6.06 -17.46 6.65
N CYS A 20 6.08 -16.69 5.55
CA CYS A 20 4.98 -15.81 5.14
C CYS A 20 3.69 -16.58 4.82
N ARG A 21 3.73 -17.92 4.86
CA ARG A 21 2.56 -18.80 4.73
C ARG A 21 1.80 -18.99 6.03
N ILE A 22 2.39 -18.65 7.18
CA ILE A 22 1.71 -18.78 8.49
C ILE A 22 0.98 -17.46 8.77
N PRO A 23 -0.37 -17.49 8.94
CA PRO A 23 -1.12 -16.29 9.28
C PRO A 23 -0.66 -15.70 10.62
N LEU A 24 -0.38 -14.40 10.63
CA LEU A 24 0.04 -13.68 11.84
C LEU A 24 -1.09 -13.52 12.87
N HIS A 25 -2.35 -13.55 12.41
CA HIS A 25 -3.55 -13.42 13.23
C HIS A 25 -4.44 -14.65 13.08
N ASN A 26 -5.15 -15.00 14.16
CA ASN A 26 -6.14 -16.07 14.15
C ASN A 26 -7.36 -15.68 13.30
N GLU A 27 -8.07 -16.65 12.74
CA GLU A 27 -9.23 -16.47 11.87
C GLU A 27 -10.34 -15.60 12.52
N LEU A 28 -10.57 -15.77 13.82
CA LEU A 28 -11.52 -14.96 14.59
C LEU A 28 -11.16 -13.46 14.61
N ALA A 29 -9.89 -13.10 14.45
CA ALA A 29 -9.48 -11.70 14.38
C ALA A 29 -9.99 -11.05 13.09
N TYR A 30 -10.05 -11.80 11.98
CA TYR A 30 -10.60 -11.31 10.72
C TYR A 30 -12.12 -11.17 10.74
N GLN A 31 -12.82 -11.86 11.64
CA GLN A 31 -14.27 -11.67 11.86
C GLN A 31 -14.57 -10.34 12.56
N HIS A 32 -13.74 -9.95 13.53
CA HIS A 32 -13.87 -8.68 14.25
C HIS A 32 -13.22 -7.49 13.52
N GLY A 33 -12.35 -7.77 12.54
CA GLY A 33 -11.59 -6.78 11.81
C GLY A 33 -10.25 -6.46 12.49
N ILE A 34 -9.19 -6.44 11.68
CA ILE A 34 -7.83 -6.15 12.13
C ILE A 34 -7.46 -4.74 11.67
N HIS A 35 -7.10 -3.88 12.61
CA HIS A 35 -6.80 -2.47 12.37
C HIS A 35 -5.30 -2.23 12.18
N PHE A 36 -4.95 -1.37 11.22
CA PHE A 36 -3.57 -1.01 10.90
C PHE A 36 -3.46 0.49 10.64
N ASP A 37 -2.65 1.16 11.46
CA ASP A 37 -2.25 2.53 11.20
C ASP A 37 -1.30 2.61 10.00
N ALA A 38 -1.69 3.38 9.00
CA ALA A 38 -0.91 3.57 7.79
C ALA A 38 -0.91 5.03 7.32
N LYS A 39 -0.14 5.30 6.27
CA LYS A 39 -0.11 6.61 5.59
C LYS A 39 -0.47 6.44 4.13
N TYR A 40 -1.65 6.92 3.75
CA TYR A 40 -2.13 6.90 2.38
C TYR A 40 -1.31 7.87 1.51
N VAL A 41 -0.76 7.34 0.42
CA VAL A 41 0.07 8.10 -0.53
C VAL A 41 -0.79 8.74 -1.61
N GLY A 42 -1.78 8.00 -2.11
CA GLY A 42 -2.60 8.37 -3.27
C GLY A 42 -2.99 7.16 -4.10
N SER A 43 -3.88 7.39 -5.07
CA SER A 43 -4.36 6.39 -6.03
C SER A 43 -3.93 6.79 -7.44
N MET A 44 -3.68 5.79 -8.29
CA MET A 44 -3.34 5.97 -9.69
C MET A 44 -3.78 4.71 -10.42
N GLU A 45 -4.25 4.87 -11.66
CA GLU A 45 -4.56 3.74 -12.53
C GLU A 45 -3.27 3.08 -13.01
N ILE A 46 -3.19 1.76 -12.88
CA ILE A 46 -2.04 0.94 -13.28
C ILE A 46 -2.58 -0.36 -13.88
N PRO A 47 -2.00 -0.87 -14.99
CA PRO A 47 -2.34 -2.20 -15.49
C PRO A 47 -2.07 -3.27 -14.41
N ARG A 48 -2.86 -4.35 -14.44
CA ARG A 48 -2.77 -5.44 -13.45
C ARG A 48 -1.35 -6.03 -13.42
N PRO A 49 -0.59 -5.87 -12.32
CA PRO A 49 0.75 -6.44 -12.24
C PRO A 49 0.67 -7.97 -12.08
N GLY A 50 1.49 -8.69 -12.85
CA GLY A 50 1.56 -10.16 -12.83
C GLY A 50 2.70 -10.71 -11.98
N SER A 51 3.66 -9.87 -11.60
CA SER A 51 4.86 -10.30 -10.85
C SER A 51 5.15 -9.40 -9.64
N ARG A 52 5.89 -9.93 -8.67
CA ARG A 52 6.39 -9.18 -7.50
C ARG A 52 7.16 -7.92 -7.93
N ILE A 53 7.95 -8.01 -9.01
CA ILE A 53 8.75 -6.90 -9.53
C ILE A 53 7.82 -5.80 -10.07
N GLU A 54 6.78 -6.18 -10.82
CA GLU A 54 5.79 -5.22 -11.34
C GLU A 54 4.99 -4.56 -10.22
N ILE A 55 4.61 -5.29 -9.17
CA ILE A 55 3.95 -4.72 -8.00
C ILE A 55 4.83 -3.64 -7.35
N VAL A 56 6.12 -3.91 -7.18
CA VAL A 56 7.07 -2.94 -6.61
C VAL A 56 7.25 -1.74 -7.55
N ALA A 57 7.34 -1.96 -8.86
CA ALA A 57 7.45 -0.90 -9.87
C ALA A 57 6.20 0.00 -9.87
N ALA A 58 5.01 -0.59 -9.82
CA ALA A 58 3.73 0.11 -9.69
C ALA A 58 3.70 0.99 -8.43
N MET A 59 4.04 0.43 -7.27
CA MET A 59 4.10 1.17 -6.00
C MET A 59 5.10 2.32 -6.02
N ARG A 60 6.26 2.14 -6.67
CA ARG A 60 7.26 3.22 -6.85
C ARG A 60 6.69 4.35 -7.72
N ARG A 61 5.99 4.02 -8.80
CA ARG A 61 5.36 5.01 -9.70
C ARG A 61 4.36 5.88 -8.94
N VAL A 62 3.44 5.28 -8.16
CA VAL A 62 2.51 6.04 -7.30
C VAL A 62 3.27 6.96 -6.34
N ARG A 63 4.29 6.43 -5.63
CA ARG A 63 5.06 7.24 -4.66
C ARG A 63 5.73 8.44 -5.29
N TYR A 64 6.29 8.31 -6.49
CA TYR A 64 7.01 9.40 -7.14
C TYR A 64 6.08 10.45 -7.74
N GLU A 65 4.94 10.05 -8.32
CA GLU A 65 3.94 10.97 -8.84
C GLU A 65 3.43 11.93 -7.75
N PHE A 66 3.02 11.38 -6.60
CA PHE A 66 2.51 12.18 -5.49
C PHE A 66 3.63 12.98 -4.78
N LYS A 67 4.87 12.46 -4.75
CA LYS A 67 6.02 13.20 -4.23
C LYS A 67 6.37 14.40 -5.11
N ALA A 68 6.37 14.23 -6.44
CA ALA A 68 6.66 15.31 -7.39
C ALA A 68 5.60 16.43 -7.32
N ARG A 69 4.34 16.06 -7.08
CA ARG A 69 3.23 17.01 -6.85
C ARG A 69 3.23 17.65 -5.46
N GLY A 70 4.14 17.25 -4.57
CA GLY A 70 4.20 17.79 -3.19
C GLY A 70 3.00 17.40 -2.31
N ILE A 71 2.23 16.39 -2.69
CA ILE A 71 1.05 15.96 -1.95
C ILE A 71 1.49 15.18 -0.71
N LYS A 72 1.10 15.68 0.47
CA LYS A 72 1.43 15.04 1.75
C LYS A 72 0.59 13.77 1.96
N LYS A 73 1.23 12.74 2.52
CA LYS A 73 0.54 11.50 2.89
C LYS A 73 -0.44 11.76 4.02
N ARG A 74 -1.62 11.13 3.96
CA ARG A 74 -2.64 11.25 5.01
C ARG A 74 -2.58 10.04 5.95
N PRO A 75 -2.58 10.22 7.28
CA PRO A 75 -2.73 9.09 8.20
C PRO A 75 -4.11 8.46 7.99
N VAL A 76 -4.16 7.14 7.98
CA VAL A 76 -5.37 6.35 7.75
C VAL A 76 -5.33 5.13 8.66
N ASP A 77 -6.49 4.68 9.10
CA ASP A 77 -6.67 3.36 9.70
C ASP A 77 -7.21 2.42 8.62
N ILE A 78 -6.57 1.26 8.48
CA ILE A 78 -6.94 0.22 7.53
C ILE A 78 -7.52 -0.94 8.32
N THR A 79 -8.79 -1.27 8.07
CA THR A 79 -9.42 -2.47 8.62
C THR A 79 -9.40 -3.60 7.61
N VAL A 80 -8.87 -4.76 8.01
CA VAL A 80 -8.86 -6.00 7.25
C VAL A 80 -9.81 -7.00 7.92
N SER A 81 -10.92 -7.33 7.25
CA SER A 81 -11.93 -8.27 7.75
C SER A 81 -12.42 -9.20 6.64
N ILE A 82 -13.09 -10.30 7.03
CA ILE A 82 -13.82 -11.17 6.10
C ILE A 82 -15.20 -10.55 5.88
N ASP A 83 -15.32 -9.65 4.90
CA ASP A 83 -16.62 -9.26 4.35
C ASP A 83 -16.76 -9.94 2.98
N GLU A 84 -17.75 -10.83 2.85
CA GLU A 84 -17.97 -11.63 1.64
C GLU A 84 -18.27 -10.77 0.41
N LYS A 85 -18.67 -9.50 0.61
CA LYS A 85 -19.13 -8.61 -0.46
C LYS A 85 -18.08 -7.61 -0.96
N SER A 86 -16.95 -7.46 -0.27
CA SER A 86 -16.00 -6.38 -0.56
C SER A 86 -14.56 -6.88 -0.42
N LYS A 87 -13.96 -7.33 -1.53
CA LYS A 87 -12.51 -7.58 -1.62
C LYS A 87 -11.73 -6.26 -1.59
N GLY A 88 -11.84 -5.49 -0.51
CA GLY A 88 -11.27 -4.15 -0.39
C GLY A 88 -10.90 -3.80 1.04
N CYS A 89 -9.77 -3.11 1.21
CA CYS A 89 -9.41 -2.47 2.46
C CYS A 89 -10.35 -1.27 2.69
N ASN A 90 -11.12 -1.29 3.78
CA ASN A 90 -11.87 -0.11 4.19
C ASN A 90 -10.87 0.90 4.77
N LEU A 91 -10.54 1.93 4.00
CA LEU A 91 -9.81 3.10 4.49
C LEU A 91 -10.80 3.93 5.30
N GLY A 92 -10.70 3.88 6.63
CA GLY A 92 -11.60 4.57 7.56
C GLY A 92 -11.53 6.10 7.44
N ARG A 93 -12.26 6.65 6.46
CA ARG A 93 -12.96 7.95 6.41
C ARG A 93 -13.37 8.15 4.96
N GLU A 94 -14.67 8.13 4.73
CA GLU A 94 -15.41 8.53 3.53
C GLU A 94 -14.56 9.43 2.61
N GLN A 95 -13.92 8.82 1.61
CA GLN A 95 -13.38 9.53 0.46
C GLN A 95 -14.36 9.24 -0.67
N THR A 96 -15.24 10.20 -0.95
CA THR A 96 -15.91 10.29 -2.24
C THR A 96 -14.83 10.26 -3.33
N PHE A 97 -14.71 9.13 -4.01
CA PHE A 97 -13.90 9.00 -5.22
C PHE A 97 -14.68 9.70 -6.34
N GLY A 98 -14.19 10.86 -6.76
CA GLY A 98 -14.86 11.83 -7.64
C GLY A 98 -14.97 13.14 -6.85
N ASP A 99 -14.22 14.20 -7.14
CA ASP A 99 -13.96 14.79 -8.43
C ASP A 99 -12.49 15.20 -8.60
N VAL A 100 -11.87 14.83 -9.72
CA VAL A 100 -10.71 15.57 -10.24
C VAL A 100 -11.30 16.77 -10.98
N PRO A 101 -11.03 18.02 -10.58
CA PRO A 101 -11.44 19.16 -11.39
C PRO A 101 -10.61 19.10 -12.68
N SER A 102 -11.28 18.76 -13.77
CA SER A 102 -10.79 18.99 -15.12
C SER A 102 -10.69 20.51 -15.29
N HIS A 103 -9.50 21.06 -15.04
CA HIS A 103 -9.16 22.40 -15.48
C HIS A 103 -9.00 22.34 -17.01
N SER A 104 -10.03 22.84 -17.70
CA SER A 104 -9.97 23.33 -19.07
C SER A 104 -9.23 24.67 -19.13
#